data_AF-A0A974HRX9-F1
#
_entry.id   AF-A0A974HRX9-F1
#
_cell.length_a   1.000
_cell.length_b   1.000
_cell.length_c   1.000
_cell.angle_alpha   90.00
_cell.angle_beta   90.00
_cell.angle_gamma   90.00
#
_symmetry.space_group_name_H-M   'P 1'
#
loop_
_entity.id
_entity.type
_entity.pdbx_description
1 polymer ?
#
loop_
_entity_poly.entity_id
_entity_poly.type
_entity_poly.pdbx_seq_one_letter_code
_entity_poly.pdbx_strand_id
1 'polypeptide(L)'
;MIVRSALLKTTKAGAFPCNRNRSETCKYILCKDQVAIPNTQKVYTILDYYSCALSNVVYMITCARHKINTKSCDTPVGQHFCSQNHSLQDMQVLILKGNLETERERKIYEFKCMELFKTL
;
A
#
# COMPACT_ATOMS: atom_id res chain seq x y z
N MET A 1 29.36 -18.75 10.49
CA MET A 1 28.26 -19.53 9.89
C MET A 1 27.35 -18.58 9.15
N ILE A 2 27.38 -18.56 7.82
CA ILE A 2 26.51 -17.68 7.01
C ILE A 2 25.27 -18.50 6.65
N VAL A 3 24.16 -18.23 7.33
CA VAL A 3 22.87 -18.77 6.93
C VAL A 3 22.37 -17.90 5.78
N ARG A 4 22.65 -18.31 4.54
CA ARG A 4 21.94 -17.78 3.38
C ARG A 4 20.52 -18.33 3.46
N SER A 5 19.59 -17.59 4.06
CA SER A 5 18.17 -17.84 3.81
C SER A 5 17.97 -17.66 2.32
N ALA A 6 17.71 -18.75 1.59
CA ALA A 6 17.20 -18.64 0.24
C ALA A 6 15.94 -17.76 0.36
N LEU A 7 16.00 -16.54 -0.18
CA LEU A 7 14.79 -15.78 -0.44
C LEU A 7 13.95 -16.72 -1.29
N LEU A 8 12.83 -17.20 -0.73
CA LEU A 8 11.83 -17.89 -1.53
C LEU A 8 11.57 -16.96 -2.72
N LYS A 9 12.10 -17.31 -3.88
CA LYS A 9 11.69 -16.71 -5.15
C LYS A 9 10.27 -17.19 -5.35
N THR A 10 9.36 -16.55 -4.65
CA THR A 10 7.95 -16.65 -4.94
C THR A 10 7.82 -16.12 -6.37
N THR A 11 7.41 -16.97 -7.30
CA THR A 11 7.13 -16.59 -8.70
C THR A 11 5.94 -15.63 -8.82
N LYS A 12 5.32 -15.26 -7.70
CA LYS A 12 4.13 -14.42 -7.63
C LYS A 12 4.49 -13.04 -7.11
N ALA A 13 4.37 -12.04 -7.97
CA ALA A 13 4.46 -10.64 -7.60
C ALA A 13 3.19 -10.17 -6.88
N GLY A 14 3.32 -9.11 -6.07
CA GLY A 14 2.20 -8.46 -5.39
C GLY A 14 2.43 -8.22 -3.89
N ALA A 15 1.40 -7.67 -3.26
CA ALA A 15 1.34 -7.42 -1.83
C ALA A 15 0.69 -8.60 -1.09
N PHE A 16 1.29 -9.03 0.02
CA PHE A 16 0.82 -10.19 0.77
C PHE A 16 0.90 -10.00 2.29
N PRO A 17 -0.03 -10.58 3.06
CA PRO A 17 0.11 -10.66 4.51
C PRO A 17 1.29 -11.55 4.89
N CYS A 18 1.99 -11.21 5.97
CA CYS A 18 3.09 -11.99 6.52
C CYS A 18 2.62 -13.10 7.47
N ASN A 19 1.31 -13.16 7.75
CA ASN A 19 0.66 -14.16 8.60
C ASN A 19 1.26 -14.34 10.00
N ARG A 20 1.93 -13.31 10.53
CA ARG A 20 2.36 -13.28 11.93
C ARG A 20 1.14 -13.01 12.82
N ASN A 21 0.90 -13.86 13.82
CA ASN A 21 -0.26 -13.80 14.72
C ASN A 21 -0.48 -12.45 15.41
N ARG A 22 0.55 -11.60 15.54
CA ARG A 22 0.49 -10.29 16.23
C ARG A 22 0.42 -9.08 15.29
N SER A 23 0.39 -9.27 13.97
CA SER A 23 0.36 -8.13 13.05
C SER A 23 -1.06 -7.66 12.76
N GLU A 24 -1.44 -6.54 13.34
CA GLU A 24 -2.74 -5.89 13.09
C GLU A 24 -2.88 -5.43 11.63
N THR A 25 -1.78 -4.97 11.01
CA THR A 25 -1.77 -4.50 9.63
C THR A 25 -2.17 -5.59 8.64
N CYS A 26 -1.75 -6.84 8.87
CA CYS A 26 -1.96 -7.90 7.89
C CYS A 26 -3.44 -8.28 7.72
N LYS A 27 -4.32 -7.90 8.67
CA LYS A 27 -5.79 -8.05 8.54
C LYS A 27 -6.38 -7.17 7.43
N TYR A 28 -5.72 -6.06 7.13
CA TYR A 28 -6.19 -5.05 6.16
C TYR A 28 -5.46 -5.14 4.82
N ILE A 29 -4.53 -6.09 4.65
CA ILE A 29 -3.72 -6.16 3.43
C ILE A 29 -4.52 -6.72 2.28
N LEU A 30 -4.53 -5.95 1.20
CA LEU A 30 -5.12 -6.34 -0.04
C LEU A 30 -4.13 -7.18 -0.85
N CYS A 31 -4.46 -8.46 -1.04
CA CYS A 31 -3.64 -9.39 -1.83
C CYS A 31 -3.78 -9.12 -3.33
N LYS A 32 -3.05 -8.13 -3.84
CA LYS A 32 -3.06 -7.73 -5.26
C LYS A 32 -1.67 -7.40 -5.75
N ASP A 33 -1.48 -7.54 -7.05
CA ASP A 33 -0.29 -7.18 -7.81
C ASP A 33 -0.50 -5.93 -8.67
N GLN A 34 -1.74 -5.44 -8.76
CA GLN A 34 -2.12 -4.35 -9.64
C GLN A 34 -3.09 -3.38 -8.97
N VAL A 35 -2.95 -2.10 -9.29
CA VAL A 35 -3.87 -1.03 -8.87
C VAL A 35 -4.11 -0.05 -10.01
N ALA A 36 -5.37 0.29 -10.25
CA ALA A 36 -5.72 1.27 -11.27
C ALA A 36 -5.24 2.68 -10.86
N ILE A 37 -4.65 3.41 -11.79
CA ILE A 37 -4.24 4.80 -11.56
C ILE A 37 -5.46 5.70 -11.79
N PRO A 38 -5.93 6.45 -10.77
CA PRO A 38 -7.12 7.28 -10.88
C PRO A 38 -7.07 8.24 -12.06
N ASN A 39 -8.23 8.45 -12.70
CA ASN A 39 -8.39 9.39 -13.82
C ASN A 39 -7.50 9.04 -15.03
N THR A 40 -7.08 7.78 -15.16
CA THR A 40 -6.36 7.24 -16.34
C THR A 40 -6.85 5.82 -16.65
N GLN A 41 -6.54 5.31 -17.84
CA GLN A 41 -6.73 3.89 -18.18
C GLN A 41 -5.50 3.04 -17.83
N LYS A 42 -4.53 3.60 -17.10
CA LYS A 42 -3.28 2.91 -16.77
C LYS A 42 -3.42 2.14 -15.46
N VAL A 43 -2.64 1.06 -15.36
CA VAL A 43 -2.54 0.23 -14.17
C VAL A 43 -1.10 0.28 -13.67
N TYR A 44 -0.94 0.44 -12.36
CA TYR A 44 0.32 0.29 -11.68
C TYR A 44 0.49 -1.18 -11.27
N THR A 45 1.58 -1.80 -11.74
CA THR A 45 1.88 -3.21 -11.46
C THR A 45 3.03 -3.32 -10.47
N ILE A 46 2.79 -4.05 -9.38
CA ILE A 46 3.78 -4.46 -8.40
C ILE A 46 4.56 -5.63 -9.00
N LEU A 47 5.86 -5.42 -9.22
CA LEU A 47 6.71 -6.38 -9.95
C LEU A 47 7.36 -7.44 -9.05
N ASP A 48 7.52 -7.15 -7.76
CA ASP A 48 8.13 -8.08 -6.79
C ASP A 48 7.10 -8.59 -5.78
N TYR A 49 7.52 -9.53 -4.94
CA TYR A 49 6.80 -9.95 -3.75
C TYR A 49 7.08 -9.00 -2.59
N TYR A 50 6.04 -8.36 -2.05
CA TYR A 50 6.14 -7.54 -0.86
C TYR A 50 5.19 -8.03 0.24
N SER A 51 5.66 -8.03 1.49
CA SER A 51 4.85 -8.40 2.65
C SER A 51 4.89 -7.34 3.76
N CYS A 52 3.87 -7.31 4.63
CA CYS A 52 3.84 -6.41 5.82
C CYS A 52 5.04 -6.59 6.77
N ALA A 53 5.80 -7.68 6.61
CA ALA A 53 6.97 -7.96 7.43
C ALA A 53 8.25 -7.26 6.96
N LEU A 54 8.24 -6.68 5.75
CA LEU A 54 9.40 -6.00 5.20
C LEU A 54 9.66 -4.68 5.92
N SER A 55 10.92 -4.26 5.95
CA SER A 55 11.32 -2.95 6.44
C SER A 55 11.22 -1.89 5.34
N ASN A 56 11.04 -0.62 5.73
CA ASN A 56 10.96 0.52 4.82
C ASN A 56 9.97 0.29 3.66
N VAL A 57 8.70 0.15 4.03
CA VAL A 57 7.61 -0.17 3.12
C VAL A 57 6.80 1.09 2.84
N VAL A 58 6.40 1.27 1.58
CA VAL A 58 5.46 2.30 1.15
C VAL A 58 4.09 1.66 0.96
N TYR A 59 3.13 2.15 1.74
CA TYR A 59 1.75 1.68 1.73
C TYR A 59 0.85 2.67 1.01
N MET A 60 -0.16 2.14 0.32
CA MET A 60 -1.33 2.88 -0.14
C MET A 60 -2.50 2.49 0.74
N ILE A 61 -3.08 3.45 1.45
CA ILE A 61 -4.27 3.25 2.26
C ILE A 61 -5.47 3.73 1.46
N THR A 62 -6.47 2.87 1.32
CA THR A 62 -7.71 3.14 0.59
C THR A 62 -8.91 2.78 1.43
N CYS A 63 -10.06 3.36 1.12
CA CYS A 63 -11.33 3.02 1.75
C CYS A 63 -12.19 2.25 0.76
N ALA A 64 -12.69 1.09 1.16
CA ALA A 64 -13.59 0.28 0.34
C ALA A 64 -14.96 0.96 0.11
N ARG A 65 -15.37 1.82 1.04
CA ARG A 65 -16.66 2.52 1.00
C ARG A 65 -16.65 3.78 0.14
N HIS A 66 -15.55 4.53 0.14
CA HIS A 66 -15.46 5.81 -0.57
C HIS A 66 -14.18 5.94 -1.38
N LYS A 67 -14.31 6.37 -2.64
CA LYS A 67 -13.18 6.75 -3.47
C LYS A 67 -12.65 8.08 -2.94
N ILE A 68 -11.42 8.09 -2.42
CA ILE A 68 -10.71 9.30 -1.96
C ILE A 68 -10.37 10.25 -3.16
N ASN A 69 -10.92 10.00 -4.35
CA ASN A 69 -10.55 10.65 -5.61
C ASN A 69 -11.12 12.09 -5.68
N THR A 70 -10.45 13.01 -4.99
CA THR A 70 -10.03 14.39 -5.35
C THR A 70 -10.93 15.32 -6.17
N LYS A 71 -12.24 15.08 -6.33
CA LYS A 71 -13.20 16.10 -6.78
C LYS A 71 -14.60 16.07 -6.13
N SER A 72 -14.98 14.99 -5.44
CA SER A 72 -16.33 14.85 -4.86
C SER A 72 -16.35 14.84 -3.34
N CYS A 73 -15.21 15.05 -2.70
CA CYS A 73 -15.12 15.13 -1.24
C CYS A 73 -14.24 16.32 -0.90
N ASP A 74 -14.85 17.46 -0.60
CA ASP A 74 -14.19 18.70 -0.19
C ASP A 74 -13.61 18.62 1.24
N THR A 75 -13.49 17.40 1.79
CA THR A 75 -13.03 17.19 3.16
C THR A 75 -11.56 16.78 3.16
N PRO A 76 -10.71 17.40 4.01
CA PRO A 76 -9.33 16.97 4.20
C PRO A 76 -9.24 15.46 4.46
N VAL A 77 -8.18 14.79 4.01
CA VAL A 77 -7.96 13.34 4.19
C VAL A 77 -8.20 12.88 5.63
N GLY A 78 -7.73 13.67 6.61
CA GLY A 78 -7.97 13.40 8.04
C GLY A 78 -9.44 13.47 8.44
N GLN A 79 -10.22 14.41 7.87
CA GLN A 79 -11.65 14.52 8.11
C GLN A 79 -12.44 13.43 7.38
N HIS A 80 -12.02 13.03 6.17
CA HIS A 80 -12.62 11.90 5.45
C HIS A 80 -12.56 10.63 6.30
N PHE A 81 -11.38 10.27 6.82
CA PHE A 81 -11.21 9.09 7.67
C PHE A 81 -11.87 9.20 9.05
N CYS A 82 -12.19 10.42 9.51
CA CYS A 82 -12.88 10.67 10.78
C CYS A 82 -14.38 10.97 10.63
N SER A 83 -14.97 10.86 9.44
CA SER A 83 -16.39 11.15 9.24
C SER A 83 -17.29 10.06 9.81
N GLN A 84 -18.47 10.45 10.31
CA GLN A 84 -19.45 9.50 10.83
C GLN A 84 -19.86 8.56 9.69
N ASN A 85 -19.72 7.25 9.92
CA ASN A 85 -19.88 6.12 8.98
C ASN A 85 -18.59 5.50 8.42
N HIS A 86 -17.39 5.92 8.85
CA HIS A 86 -16.16 5.15 8.62
C HIS A 86 -15.77 4.28 9.83
N SER A 87 -15.40 3.03 9.53
CA SER A 87 -14.82 2.08 10.48
C SER A 87 -13.45 1.65 9.96
N LEU A 88 -12.55 1.27 10.88
CA LEU A 88 -11.29 0.60 10.51
C LEU A 88 -11.51 -0.61 9.60
N GLN A 89 -12.68 -1.25 9.67
CA GLN A 89 -13.05 -2.39 8.83
C GLN A 89 -13.14 -2.06 7.33
N ASP A 90 -13.29 -0.79 6.96
CA ASP A 90 -13.37 -0.38 5.55
C ASP A 90 -12.02 -0.02 4.95
N MET A 91 -10.99 0.03 5.80
CA MET A 91 -9.64 0.37 5.37
C MET A 91 -9.02 -0.82 4.67
N GLN A 92 -8.41 -0.54 3.53
CA GLN A 92 -7.59 -1.48 2.78
C GLN A 92 -6.20 -0.92 2.64
N VAL A 93 -5.20 -1.77 2.87
CA VAL A 93 -3.78 -1.42 2.79
C VAL A 93 -3.16 -2.21 1.65
N LEU A 94 -2.57 -1.52 0.68
CA LEU A 94 -1.80 -2.13 -0.40
C LEU A 94 -0.32 -1.77 -0.22
N ILE A 95 0.58 -2.72 -0.43
CA ILE A 95 2.02 -2.46 -0.42
C ILE A 95 2.47 -2.11 -1.84
N LEU A 96 3.00 -0.91 -2.04
CA LEU A 96 3.50 -0.45 -3.35
C LEU A 96 4.97 -0.84 -3.57
N LYS A 97 5.78 -0.74 -2.50
CA LYS A 97 7.22 -1.06 -2.50
C LYS A 97 7.69 -1.42 -1.11
N GLY A 98 8.62 -2.36 -0.98
CA GLY A 98 9.33 -2.67 0.25
C GLY A 98 10.83 -2.80 0.06
N ASN A 99 11.56 -3.01 1.15
CA ASN A 99 13.03 -3.14 1.19
C ASN A 99 13.76 -1.92 0.60
N LEU A 100 13.23 -0.72 0.82
CA LEU A 100 13.94 0.51 0.46
C LEU A 100 15.13 0.67 1.41
N GLU A 101 16.33 0.87 0.89
CA GLU A 101 17.56 0.83 1.68
C GLU A 101 17.66 2.04 2.61
N THR A 102 17.14 3.18 2.16
CA THR A 102 17.23 4.44 2.90
C THR A 102 15.89 5.15 3.07
N GLU A 103 15.78 5.93 4.15
CA GLU A 103 14.68 6.88 4.39
C GLU A 103 14.51 7.85 3.20
N ARG A 104 15.61 8.28 2.58
CA ARG A 104 15.60 9.21 1.45
C ARG A 104 14.96 8.57 0.23
N GLU A 105 15.33 7.35 -0.11
CA GLU A 105 14.70 6.58 -1.19
C GLU A 105 13.21 6.39 -0.93
N ARG A 106 12.84 6.05 0.31
CA ARG A 106 11.44 5.92 0.71
C ARG A 106 10.66 7.21 0.48
N LYS A 107 11.16 8.35 0.94
CA LYS A 107 10.51 9.67 0.74
C LYS A 107 10.40 10.05 -0.74
N ILE A 108 11.43 9.81 -1.54
CA ILE A 108 11.39 10.06 -2.99
C ILE A 108 10.32 9.19 -3.65
N TYR A 109 10.22 7.93 -3.23
CA TYR A 109 9.24 7.00 -3.77
C TYR A 109 7.81 7.33 -3.32
N GLU A 110 7.62 7.70 -2.04
CA GLU A 110 6.36 8.23 -1.51
C GLU A 110 5.89 9.43 -2.34
N PHE A 111 6.79 10.39 -2.60
CA PHE A 111 6.49 11.57 -3.43
C PHE A 111 6.04 11.19 -4.84
N LYS A 112 6.78 10.29 -5.51
CA LYS A 112 6.39 9.77 -6.83
C LYS A 112 5.02 9.10 -6.82
N CYS A 113 4.70 8.35 -5.76
CA CYS A 113 3.39 7.71 -5.61
C CYS A 113 2.28 8.75 -5.46
N MET A 114 2.52 9.82 -4.68
CA MET A 114 1.56 10.90 -4.52
C MET A 114 1.24 11.60 -5.86
N GLU A 115 2.26 11.87 -6.68
CA GLU A 115 2.08 12.42 -8.03
C GLU A 115 1.35 11.44 -8.96
N LEU A 116 1.72 10.16 -8.91
CA LEU A 116 1.16 9.13 -9.79
C LEU A 116 -0.33 8.89 -9.50
N PHE A 117 -0.70 8.75 -8.23
CA PHE A 117 -2.06 8.46 -7.81
C PHE A 117 -2.91 9.73 -7.61
N LYS A 118 -2.33 10.92 -7.83
CA LYS A 118 -3.01 12.23 -7.70
C LYS A 118 -3.71 12.37 -6.34
N THR A 119 -2.98 12.01 -5.29
CA THR A 119 -3.45 12.09 -3.89
C THR A 119 -2.98 13.38 -3.19
N LEU A 120 -2.40 14.32 -3.94
CA LEU A 120 -2.12 15.70 -3.52
C LEU A 120 -3.24 16.64 -3.94
#